data_AF-A0A2W1MX70-F1
#
_entry.id   AF-A0A2W1MX70-F1
#
_cell.length_a   1.000
_cell.length_b   1.000
_cell.length_c   1.000
_cell.angle_alpha   90.00
_cell.angle_beta   90.00
_cell.angle_gamma   90.00
#
_symmetry.space_group_name_H-M   'P 1'
#
loop_
_entity.id
_entity.type
_entity.pdbx_description
1 polymer ?
#
loop_
_entity_poly.entity_id
_entity_poly.type
_entity_poly.pdbx_seq_one_letter_code
_entity_poly.pdbx_strand_id
1 'polypeptide(L)'
;MHSKLAAQIATVESLIPHMAKQNNAVSAATVGWHIDHLLLVFISTFKVLIKSDPTAYKWQFNRNRSLLKVSNKIPRGKVRAPKAVINNNEVNEADLLEAIKNAKSILERGKTLDKNANMPHPFLGPLNLKNAFWFLGLHNQHHMHIIEDILKANSKP
;
A
#
# COMPACT_ATOMS: atom_id res chain seq x y z
N MET A 1 0.77 -3.82 15.03
CA MET A 1 0.31 -3.19 13.76
C MET A 1 1.41 -2.34 13.15
N HIS A 2 1.93 -1.33 13.87
CA HIS A 2 3.03 -0.48 13.41
C HIS A 2 4.30 -1.25 13.01
N SER A 3 4.71 -2.25 13.80
CA SER A 3 5.87 -3.10 13.50
C SER A 3 5.75 -3.85 12.16
N LYS A 4 4.54 -4.30 11.79
CA LYS A 4 4.28 -4.97 10.51
C LYS A 4 4.51 -4.01 9.33
N LEU A 5 3.93 -2.80 9.39
CA LEU A 5 4.08 -1.82 8.32
C LEU A 5 5.54 -1.37 8.17
N ALA A 6 6.24 -1.17 9.30
CA ALA A 6 7.67 -0.83 9.29
C ALA A 6 8.50 -1.94 8.63
N ALA A 7 8.25 -3.21 8.98
CA ALA A 7 8.91 -4.35 8.34
C ALA A 7 8.62 -4.42 6.84
N GLN A 8 7.37 -4.18 6.42
CA GLN A 8 7.01 -4.14 5.00
C GLN A 8 7.74 -3.02 4.25
N ILE A 9 7.86 -1.82 4.83
CA ILE A 9 8.63 -0.72 4.23
C ILE A 9 10.10 -1.10 4.07
N ALA A 10 10.71 -1.73 5.09
CA ALA A 10 12.10 -2.19 5.01
C ALA A 10 12.28 -3.27 3.93
N THR A 11 11.33 -4.21 3.79
CA THR A 11 11.36 -5.19 2.70
C THR A 11 11.25 -4.50 1.34
N VAL A 12 10.32 -3.56 1.19
CA VAL A 12 10.13 -2.80 -0.06
C VAL A 12 11.39 -2.01 -0.44
N GLU A 13 12.06 -1.37 0.51
CA GLU A 13 13.35 -0.69 0.31
C GLU A 13 14.42 -1.64 -0.22
N SER A 14 14.52 -2.85 0.35
CA SER A 14 15.49 -3.87 -0.11
C SER A 14 15.24 -4.38 -1.53
N LEU A 15 14.06 -4.13 -2.11
CA LEU A 15 13.68 -4.55 -3.46
C LEU A 15 13.95 -3.49 -4.54
N ILE A 16 14.34 -2.26 -4.16
CA ILE A 16 14.66 -1.17 -5.09
C ILE A 16 15.73 -1.55 -6.12
N PRO A 17 16.82 -2.28 -5.79
CA PRO A 17 17.82 -2.72 -6.79
C PRO A 17 17.25 -3.60 -7.91
N HIS A 18 16.01 -4.08 -7.79
CA HIS A 18 15.32 -4.87 -8.79
C HIS A 18 14.25 -4.08 -9.57
N MET A 19 14.18 -2.76 -9.40
CA MET A 19 13.08 -1.93 -9.91
C MET A 19 12.84 -2.05 -11.43
N ALA A 20 13.89 -2.27 -12.22
CA ALA A 20 13.79 -2.44 -13.67
C ALA A 20 13.25 -3.82 -14.11
N LYS A 21 13.19 -4.81 -13.20
CA LYS A 21 12.69 -6.15 -13.54
C LYS A 21 11.19 -6.13 -13.82
N GLN A 22 10.77 -6.93 -14.79
CA GLN A 22 9.39 -7.09 -15.21
C GLN A 22 9.14 -8.53 -15.62
N ASN A 23 7.89 -8.99 -15.50
CA ASN A 23 7.46 -10.26 -16.08
C ASN A 23 5.99 -10.16 -16.50
N ASN A 24 5.73 -10.07 -17.80
CA ASN A 24 4.39 -9.87 -18.36
C ASN A 24 3.41 -11.02 -18.09
N ALA A 25 3.90 -12.23 -17.77
CA ALA A 25 3.03 -13.33 -17.36
C ALA A 25 2.48 -13.13 -15.94
N VAL A 26 3.13 -12.32 -15.11
CA VAL A 26 2.72 -11.98 -13.74
C VAL A 26 2.03 -10.62 -13.68
N SER A 27 2.64 -9.60 -14.28
CA SER A 27 2.17 -8.22 -14.28
C SER A 27 2.76 -7.46 -15.47
N ALA A 28 1.96 -6.61 -16.10
CA ALA A 28 2.45 -5.69 -17.13
C ALA A 28 3.30 -4.55 -16.56
N ALA A 29 3.36 -4.39 -15.23
CA ALA A 29 4.12 -3.36 -14.56
C ALA A 29 5.48 -3.88 -14.05
N THR A 30 6.46 -2.98 -13.95
CA THR A 30 7.78 -3.27 -13.39
C THR A 30 7.72 -3.42 -11.86
N VAL A 31 8.79 -3.97 -11.28
CA VAL A 31 8.98 -3.97 -9.81
C VAL A 31 8.96 -2.53 -9.27
N GLY A 32 9.63 -1.59 -9.94
CA GLY A 32 9.66 -0.17 -9.56
C GLY A 32 8.27 0.45 -9.51
N TRP A 33 7.42 0.15 -10.50
CA TRP A 33 6.03 0.61 -10.51
C TRP A 33 5.23 0.08 -9.31
N HIS A 34 5.42 -1.19 -8.95
CA HIS A 34 4.74 -1.76 -7.79
C HIS A 34 5.22 -1.16 -6.47
N ILE A 35 6.51 -0.86 -6.34
CA ILE A 35 7.09 -0.16 -5.19
C ILE A 35 6.50 1.25 -5.09
N ASP A 36 6.53 2.02 -6.19
CA ASP A 36 6.01 3.39 -6.24
C ASP A 36 4.52 3.44 -5.87
N HIS A 37 3.70 2.59 -6.50
CA HIS A 37 2.28 2.53 -6.22
C HIS A 37 1.99 2.17 -4.75
N LEU A 38 2.72 1.22 -4.18
CA LEU A 38 2.62 0.85 -2.77
C LEU A 38 2.89 2.07 -1.88
N LEU A 39 4.01 2.77 -2.10
CA LEU A 39 4.40 3.92 -1.28
C LEU A 39 3.43 5.09 -1.44
N LEU A 40 2.91 5.32 -2.65
CA LEU A 40 1.94 6.38 -2.92
C LEU A 40 0.61 6.13 -2.20
N VAL A 41 0.07 4.91 -2.24
CA VAL A 41 -1.14 4.53 -1.48
C VAL A 41 -0.89 4.66 0.03
N PHE A 42 0.29 4.24 0.49
CA PHE A 42 0.67 4.34 1.90
C PHE A 42 0.70 5.79 2.39
N ILE A 43 1.46 6.65 1.71
CA ILE A 43 1.64 8.05 2.09
C ILE A 43 0.32 8.81 1.97
N SER A 44 -0.43 8.62 0.88
CA SER A 44 -1.73 9.29 0.70
C SER A 44 -2.74 8.89 1.77
N THR A 45 -2.78 7.62 2.16
CA THR A 45 -3.62 7.14 3.27
C THR A 45 -3.29 7.86 4.57
N PHE A 46 -2.02 7.91 4.97
CA PHE A 46 -1.64 8.62 6.19
C PHE A 46 -1.88 10.12 6.12
N LYS A 47 -1.70 10.76 4.96
CA LYS A 47 -2.04 12.18 4.78
C LYS A 47 -3.52 12.45 5.03
N VAL A 48 -4.41 11.56 4.61
CA VAL A 48 -5.86 11.67 4.88
C VAL A 48 -6.14 11.47 6.37
N LEU A 49 -5.57 10.41 6.99
CA LEU A 49 -5.75 10.14 8.42
C LEU A 49 -5.29 11.31 9.30
N ILE A 50 -4.11 11.88 9.01
CA ILE A 50 -3.54 13.01 9.76
C ILE A 50 -4.45 14.25 9.70
N LYS A 51 -5.11 14.49 8.56
CA LYS A 51 -5.98 15.65 8.35
C LYS A 51 -7.44 15.42 8.79
N SER A 52 -7.80 14.19 9.11
CA SER A 52 -9.19 13.82 9.43
C SER A 52 -9.63 14.36 10.79
N ASP A 53 -10.91 14.70 10.91
CA ASP A 53 -11.55 14.96 12.19
C ASP A 53 -11.99 13.63 12.83
N PRO A 54 -11.41 13.22 13.97
CA PRO A 54 -11.78 11.97 14.63
C PRO A 54 -13.23 11.97 15.15
N THR A 55 -13.81 13.13 15.45
CA THR A 55 -15.19 13.24 15.94
C THR A 55 -16.23 13.00 14.85
N ALA A 56 -15.84 13.21 13.58
CA ALA A 56 -16.67 12.92 12.42
C ALA A 56 -16.74 11.42 12.07
N TYR A 57 -15.92 10.57 12.70
CA TYR A 57 -15.93 9.14 12.41
C TYR A 57 -17.25 8.49 12.86
N LYS A 58 -17.91 7.81 11.91
CA LYS A 58 -19.06 6.95 12.19
C LYS A 58 -18.78 5.55 11.68
N TRP A 59 -18.91 4.56 12.55
CA TRP A 59 -18.83 3.18 12.14
C TRP A 59 -19.96 2.86 11.16
N GLN A 60 -19.62 2.18 10.06
CA GLN A 60 -20.58 1.73 9.06
C GLN A 60 -20.24 0.29 8.66
N PHE A 61 -21.21 -0.60 8.65
CA PHE A 61 -21.02 -1.94 8.11
C PHE A 61 -20.71 -1.89 6.61
N ASN A 62 -19.76 -2.70 6.15
CA ASN A 62 -19.40 -2.77 4.74
C ASN A 62 -19.10 -4.23 4.37
N ARG A 63 -19.91 -4.79 3.45
CA ARG A 63 -19.82 -6.20 3.03
C ARG A 63 -18.47 -6.54 2.39
N ASN A 64 -17.95 -5.67 1.52
CA ASN A 64 -16.67 -5.88 0.83
C ASN A 64 -15.50 -5.95 1.81
N ARG A 65 -15.49 -5.06 2.81
CA ARG A 65 -14.48 -5.05 3.87
C ARG A 65 -14.55 -6.32 4.70
N SER A 66 -15.74 -6.79 5.04
CA SER A 66 -15.92 -8.06 5.76
C SER A 66 -15.40 -9.25 4.94
N LEU A 67 -15.75 -9.32 3.65
CA LEU A 67 -15.26 -10.38 2.74
C LEU A 67 -13.73 -10.36 2.61
N LEU A 68 -13.12 -9.19 2.43
CA LEU A 68 -11.67 -9.06 2.34
C LEU A 68 -10.94 -9.40 3.64
N LYS A 69 -11.55 -9.13 4.81
CA LYS A 69 -10.99 -9.56 6.09
C LYS A 69 -10.98 -11.07 6.24
N VAL A 70 -12.01 -11.76 5.74
CA VAL A 70 -12.10 -13.22 5.76
C VAL A 70 -11.11 -13.83 4.77
N SER A 71 -11.07 -13.33 3.53
CA SER A 71 -10.17 -13.88 2.50
C SER A 71 -8.70 -13.51 2.73
N ASN A 72 -8.46 -12.35 3.37
CA ASN A 72 -7.16 -11.71 3.54
C ASN A 72 -6.33 -11.66 2.24
N LYS A 73 -7.02 -11.54 1.09
CA LYS A 73 -6.43 -11.57 -0.25
C LYS A 73 -7.13 -10.56 -1.16
N ILE A 74 -6.34 -9.76 -1.86
CA ILE A 74 -6.81 -8.91 -2.95
C ILE A 74 -6.72 -9.72 -4.26
N PRO A 75 -7.83 -9.91 -5.00
CA PRO A 75 -7.82 -10.68 -6.24
C PRO A 75 -7.05 -9.95 -7.34
N ARG A 76 -6.09 -10.64 -7.94
CA ARG A 76 -5.31 -10.13 -9.09
C ARG A 76 -6.19 -10.04 -10.34
N GLY A 77 -5.90 -9.07 -11.21
CA GLY A 77 -6.58 -8.89 -12.51
C GLY A 77 -8.03 -8.42 -12.45
N LYS A 78 -8.65 -8.32 -11.26
CA LYS A 78 -10.06 -7.92 -11.10
C LYS A 78 -10.26 -6.46 -10.71
N VAL A 79 -9.21 -5.80 -10.20
CA VAL A 79 -9.26 -4.42 -9.71
C VAL A 79 -8.15 -3.63 -10.39
N ARG A 80 -8.50 -2.45 -10.93
CA ARG A 80 -7.53 -1.51 -11.50
C ARG A 80 -7.09 -0.51 -10.43
N ALA A 81 -5.81 -0.15 -10.43
CA ALA A 81 -5.29 0.91 -9.58
C ALA A 81 -6.03 2.25 -9.89
N PRO A 82 -6.47 3.01 -8.88
CA PRO A 82 -7.11 4.31 -9.12
C PRO A 82 -6.12 5.31 -9.74
N LYS A 83 -6.57 6.11 -10.71
CA LYS A 83 -5.74 7.14 -11.37
C LYS A 83 -5.05 8.10 -10.41
N ALA A 84 -5.67 8.39 -9.27
CA ALA A 84 -5.14 9.30 -8.25
C ALA A 84 -3.89 8.75 -7.52
N VAL A 85 -3.60 7.46 -7.65
CA VAL A 85 -2.44 6.79 -7.02
C VAL A 85 -1.63 6.03 -8.07
N ILE A 86 -1.55 6.57 -9.28
CA ILE A 86 -0.66 6.11 -10.35
C ILE A 86 0.27 7.28 -10.69
N ASN A 87 1.57 7.05 -10.60
CA ASN A 87 2.55 7.93 -11.19
C ASN A 87 2.67 7.61 -12.69
N ASN A 88 2.43 8.62 -13.55
CA ASN A 88 2.54 8.46 -15.01
C ASN A 88 3.96 8.77 -15.51
N ASN A 89 4.85 9.25 -14.63
CA ASN A 89 6.23 9.50 -14.97
C ASN A 89 7.06 8.23 -14.84
N GLU A 90 8.23 8.22 -15.46
CA GLU A 90 9.22 7.17 -15.27
C GLU A 90 9.64 7.11 -13.79
N VAL A 91 9.59 5.91 -13.21
CA VAL A 91 10.02 5.67 -11.83
C VAL A 91 11.55 5.59 -11.82
N ASN A 92 12.19 6.44 -11.02
CA ASN A 92 13.64 6.40 -10.80
C ASN A 92 13.96 6.06 -9.32
N GLU A 93 15.19 5.61 -9.08
CA GLU A 93 15.64 5.15 -7.77
C GLU A 93 15.62 6.26 -6.70
N ALA A 94 16.01 7.48 -7.06
CA ALA A 94 16.05 8.61 -6.12
C ALA A 94 14.66 8.94 -5.58
N ASP A 95 13.64 8.95 -6.45
CA ASP A 95 12.24 9.18 -6.06
C ASP A 95 11.73 8.07 -5.14
N LEU A 96 12.09 6.80 -5.41
CA LEU A 96 11.72 5.68 -4.54
C LEU A 96 12.35 5.79 -3.15
N LEU A 97 13.63 6.17 -3.07
CA LEU A 97 14.32 6.34 -1.79
C LEU A 97 13.72 7.51 -0.97
N GLU A 98 13.38 8.62 -1.63
CA GLU A 98 12.69 9.73 -0.96
C GLU A 98 11.27 9.33 -0.52
N ALA A 99 10.54 8.56 -1.34
CA ALA A 99 9.24 8.02 -0.96
C ALA A 99 9.35 7.06 0.24
N ILE A 100 10.40 6.23 0.33
CA ILE A 100 10.68 5.39 1.51
C ILE A 100 10.91 6.22 2.76
N LYS A 101 11.75 7.26 2.67
CA LYS A 101 12.03 8.18 3.79
C LYS A 101 10.74 8.85 4.27
N ASN A 102 9.91 9.31 3.34
CA ASN A 102 8.61 9.91 3.65
C ASN A 102 7.66 8.89 4.29
N ALA A 103 7.58 7.66 3.76
CA ALA A 103 6.77 6.58 4.33
C ALA A 103 7.18 6.24 5.77
N LYS A 104 8.50 6.17 6.06
CA LYS A 104 9.02 5.98 7.42
C LYS A 104 8.61 7.13 8.34
N SER A 105 8.83 8.37 7.91
CA SER A 105 8.49 9.58 8.70
C SER A 105 7.00 9.67 9.00
N ILE A 106 6.14 9.43 8.00
CA ILE A 106 4.69 9.55 8.16
C ILE A 106 4.11 8.41 9.00
N LEU A 107 4.72 7.21 8.97
CA LEU A 107 4.36 6.11 9.85
C LEU A 107 4.63 6.44 11.33
N GLU A 108 5.75 7.10 11.62
CA GLU A 108 6.06 7.57 12.99
C GLU A 108 5.02 8.58 13.47
N ARG A 109 4.66 9.56 12.63
CA ARG A 109 3.55 10.49 12.93
C ARG A 109 2.21 9.77 13.12
N GLY A 110 2.00 8.68 12.38
CA GLY A 110 0.80 7.84 12.48
C GLY A 110 0.59 7.21 13.86
N LYS A 111 1.66 7.02 14.65
CA LYS A 111 1.59 6.38 15.98
C LYS A 111 0.83 7.22 17.02
N THR A 112 0.76 8.53 16.83
CA THR A 112 0.15 9.47 17.78
C THR A 112 -1.28 9.88 17.39
N LEU A 113 -1.80 9.36 16.27
CA LEU A 113 -3.15 9.69 15.80
C LEU A 113 -4.23 9.11 16.71
N ASP A 114 -5.34 9.84 16.81
CA ASP A 114 -6.54 9.34 17.48
C ASP A 114 -7.03 8.04 16.83
N LYS A 115 -7.53 7.10 17.63
CA LYS A 115 -8.05 5.80 17.15
C LYS A 115 -9.18 5.93 16.11
N ASN A 116 -9.89 7.05 16.12
CA ASN A 116 -10.99 7.41 15.22
C ASN A 116 -10.55 8.34 14.07
N ALA A 117 -9.26 8.70 13.97
CA ALA A 117 -8.72 9.26 12.74
C ALA A 117 -9.12 8.34 11.58
N ASN A 118 -9.66 8.92 10.51
CA ASN A 118 -10.40 8.16 9.51
C ASN A 118 -10.11 8.60 8.08
N MET A 119 -10.33 7.66 7.17
CA MET A 119 -10.27 7.89 5.73
C MET A 119 -11.53 7.35 5.06
N PRO A 120 -12.17 8.10 4.16
CA PRO A 120 -13.18 7.52 3.28
C PRO A 120 -12.49 6.57 2.28
N HIS A 121 -13.08 5.40 2.05
CA HIS A 121 -12.61 4.48 1.02
C HIS A 121 -13.78 4.04 0.13
N PRO A 122 -13.69 4.19 -1.21
CA PRO A 122 -14.83 4.00 -2.12
C PRO A 122 -15.44 2.60 -2.03
N PHE A 123 -14.61 1.56 -1.86
CA PHE A 123 -15.09 0.18 -1.81
C PHE A 123 -15.26 -0.39 -0.39
N LEU A 124 -14.60 0.19 0.62
CA LEU A 124 -14.47 -0.39 1.96
C LEU A 124 -15.22 0.43 3.02
N GLY A 125 -15.87 1.51 2.62
CA GLY A 125 -16.50 2.46 3.53
C GLY A 125 -15.49 3.25 4.35
N PRO A 126 -15.93 4.02 5.36
CA PRO A 126 -15.02 4.76 6.23
C PRO A 126 -14.15 3.79 7.03
N LEU A 127 -12.83 4.02 6.99
CA LEU A 127 -11.83 3.26 7.72
C LEU A 127 -11.28 4.15 8.84
N ASN A 128 -11.48 3.77 10.10
CA ASN A 128 -10.71 4.35 11.20
C ASN A 128 -9.26 3.86 11.18
N LEU A 129 -8.43 4.38 12.09
CA LEU A 129 -7.01 4.10 12.17
C LEU A 129 -6.70 2.60 12.12
N LYS A 130 -7.36 1.79 12.96
CA LYS A 130 -7.17 0.32 12.96
C LYS A 130 -7.47 -0.32 11.61
N ASN A 131 -8.57 0.08 10.97
CA ASN A 131 -8.96 -0.47 9.67
C ASN A 131 -8.07 0.02 8.53
N ALA A 132 -7.58 1.25 8.59
CA ALA A 132 -6.62 1.78 7.62
C ALA A 132 -5.27 1.04 7.71
N PHE A 133 -4.78 0.77 8.93
CA PHE A 133 -3.57 -0.05 9.14
C PHE A 133 -3.72 -1.47 8.62
N TRP A 134 -4.89 -2.10 8.85
CA TRP A 134 -5.19 -3.41 8.27
C TRP A 134 -5.17 -3.36 6.74
N PHE A 135 -5.84 -2.36 6.14
CA PHE A 135 -5.90 -2.20 4.69
C PHE A 135 -4.50 -2.02 4.09
N LEU A 136 -3.68 -1.12 4.64
CA LEU A 136 -2.30 -0.92 4.20
C LEU A 136 -1.47 -2.20 4.33
N GLY A 137 -1.61 -2.92 5.44
CA GLY A 137 -0.88 -4.18 5.63
C GLY A 137 -1.25 -5.24 4.58
N LEU A 138 -2.53 -5.32 4.21
CA LEU A 138 -3.04 -6.21 3.17
C LEU A 138 -2.59 -5.77 1.76
N HIS A 139 -2.69 -4.48 1.46
CA HIS A 139 -2.29 -3.90 0.17
C HIS A 139 -0.80 -4.03 -0.08
N ASN A 140 0.04 -3.68 0.91
CA ASN A 140 1.49 -3.85 0.83
C ASN A 140 1.85 -5.32 0.56
N GLN A 141 1.25 -6.25 1.31
CA GLN A 141 1.51 -7.68 1.14
C GLN A 141 1.11 -8.18 -0.25
N HIS A 142 -0.01 -7.69 -0.79
CA HIS A 142 -0.43 -8.01 -2.15
C HIS A 142 0.63 -7.61 -3.19
N HIS A 143 1.16 -6.38 -3.11
CA HIS A 143 2.19 -5.90 -4.03
C HIS A 143 3.53 -6.60 -3.84
N MET A 144 3.93 -6.87 -2.60
CA MET A 144 5.14 -7.64 -2.30
C MET A 144 5.07 -9.05 -2.93
N HIS A 145 3.95 -9.76 -2.81
CA HIS A 145 3.79 -11.05 -3.48
C HIS A 145 3.85 -10.96 -5.01
N ILE A 146 3.36 -9.87 -5.62
CA ILE A 146 3.50 -9.68 -7.07
C ILE A 146 4.98 -9.49 -7.45
N ILE A 147 5.71 -8.66 -6.69
CA ILE A 147 7.15 -8.46 -6.89
C ILE A 147 7.90 -9.79 -6.74
N GLU A 148 7.64 -10.54 -5.67
CA GLU A 148 8.23 -11.86 -5.47
C GLU A 148 8.01 -12.80 -6.67
N ASP A 149 6.80 -12.82 -7.22
CA ASP A 149 6.47 -13.65 -8.38
C ASP A 149 7.20 -13.18 -9.65
N ILE A 150 7.31 -11.86 -9.88
CA ILE A 150 8.13 -11.30 -10.97
C ILE A 150 9.59 -11.75 -10.82
N LEU A 151 10.14 -11.68 -9.60
CA LEU A 151 11.53 -12.03 -9.34
C LEU A 151 11.80 -13.53 -9.47
N LYS A 152 10.92 -14.39 -8.95
CA LYS A 152 11.04 -15.86 -9.05
C LYS A 152 10.97 -16.35 -10.49
N ALA A 153 10.07 -15.78 -11.29
CA ALA A 153 9.93 -16.17 -12.69
C ALA A 153 11.16 -15.78 -13.54
N ASN A 154 11.91 -14.76 -13.11
CA ASN A 154 13.17 -14.32 -13.73
C ASN A 154 14.40 -15.07 -13.18
N SER A 155 14.22 -16.05 -12.28
CA SER A 155 15.29 -16.88 -11.70
C SER A 155 15.30 -18.33 -12.22
N LYS A 156 14.48 -18.65 -13.24
CA LYS A 156 14.58 -19.96 -13.90
C LYS A 156 15.85 -20.00 -14.77
N PRO A 157 16.63 -21.10 -14.71
CA PRO A 157 17.81 -21.29 -15.55
C PRO A 157 17.46 -21.34 -17.04
#